data_AF-A0A846Y8T1-F1
#
_entry.id   AF-A0A846Y8T1-F1
#
_cell.length_a   1.000
_cell.length_b   1.000
_cell.length_c   1.000
_cell.angle_alpha   90.00
_cell.angle_beta   90.00
_cell.angle_gamma   90.00
#
_symmetry.space_group_name_H-M   'P 1'
#
loop_
_entity.id
_entity.type
_entity.pdbx_description
1 polymer ?
#
loop_
_entity_poly.entity_id
_entity_poly.type
_entity_poly.pdbx_seq_one_letter_code
_entity_poly.pdbx_strand_id
1 'polypeptide(L)'
;MRARPTALAWIDPDVSTAPGWDVAQVKRLARRLGYTLLWPGTTGTIPLLDQVRTADVDALVMPTPAHLDALTLDRIMQLADVETACPRLSFARWAGGGR
;
A
#
# COMPACT_ATOMS: atom_id res chain seq x y z
N MET A 1 11.91 1.82 18.49
CA MET A 1 11.83 2.73 17.33
C MET A 1 12.28 1.94 16.11
N ARG A 2 11.37 1.56 15.20
CA ARG A 2 11.81 0.96 13.92
C ARG A 2 12.64 2.02 13.20
N ALA A 3 13.90 1.69 12.89
CA ALA A 3 14.88 2.65 12.37
C ALA A 3 14.55 3.16 10.96
N ARG A 4 13.61 2.50 10.26
CA ARG A 4 13.08 2.90 8.96
C ARG A 4 11.61 2.52 8.88
N PRO A 5 10.73 3.43 8.42
CA PRO A 5 9.36 3.08 8.20
C PRO A 5 9.26 2.11 7.01
N THR A 6 8.31 1.19 7.07
CA THR A 6 8.10 0.10 6.11
C THR A 6 6.82 0.30 5.33
N ALA A 7 6.86 -0.02 4.04
CA ALA A 7 5.70 0.09 3.18
C ALA A 7 5.46 -1.20 2.39
N LEU A 8 4.24 -1.68 2.33
CA LEU A 8 3.85 -2.81 1.47
C LEU A 8 3.54 -2.29 0.06
N ALA A 9 4.07 -2.93 -0.99
CA ALA A 9 3.68 -2.66 -2.36
C ALA A 9 2.41 -3.45 -2.73
N TRP A 10 1.41 -2.81 -3.33
CA TRP A 10 0.27 -3.53 -3.91
C TRP A 10 0.05 -3.13 -5.35
N ILE A 11 -0.07 -4.14 -6.21
CA ILE A 11 -0.42 -4.00 -7.63
C ILE A 11 -1.40 -5.11 -7.92
N ASP A 12 -2.65 -4.73 -8.20
CA ASP A 12 -3.66 -5.67 -8.68
C ASP A 12 -3.32 -6.11 -10.11
N PRO A 13 -3.06 -7.41 -10.36
CA PRO A 13 -2.74 -7.92 -11.69
C PRO A 13 -3.90 -7.81 -12.69
N ASP A 14 -5.15 -7.77 -12.23
CA ASP A 14 -6.33 -7.69 -13.10
C ASP A 14 -6.57 -6.26 -13.61
N VAL A 15 -6.08 -5.26 -12.87
CA VAL A 15 -6.19 -3.82 -13.22
C VAL A 15 -4.93 -3.32 -13.92
N SER A 16 -3.77 -3.93 -13.64
CA SER A 16 -2.49 -3.50 -14.20
C SER A 16 -2.39 -3.80 -15.69
N THR A 17 -2.26 -2.75 -16.49
CA THR A 17 -2.02 -2.86 -17.95
C THR A 17 -0.54 -2.86 -18.31
N ALA A 18 0.33 -2.39 -17.40
CA ALA A 18 1.77 -2.31 -17.60
C ALA A 18 2.53 -2.60 -16.28
N PRO A 19 2.62 -3.89 -15.87
CA PRO A 19 3.16 -4.27 -14.56
C PRO A 19 4.57 -3.75 -14.29
N GLY A 20 5.43 -3.71 -15.31
CA GLY A 20 6.79 -3.19 -15.18
C GLY A 20 6.82 -1.68 -14.86
N TRP A 21 5.89 -0.92 -15.41
CA TRP A 21 5.75 0.50 -15.14
C TRP A 21 5.19 0.75 -13.74
N ASP A 22 4.17 0.00 -13.33
CA ASP A 22 3.57 0.09 -12.01
C ASP A 22 4.58 -0.22 -10.90
N VAL A 23 5.39 -1.28 -11.09
CA VAL A 23 6.49 -1.62 -10.19
C VAL A 23 7.51 -0.48 -10.11
N ALA A 24 7.86 0.13 -11.23
CA ALA A 24 8.79 1.26 -11.25
C ALA A 24 8.23 2.49 -10.53
N GLN A 25 6.93 2.79 -10.70
CA GLN A 25 6.25 3.88 -10.03
C GLN A 25 6.21 3.68 -8.51
N VAL A 26 5.80 2.50 -8.04
CA VAL A 26 5.75 2.14 -6.61
C VAL A 26 7.14 2.21 -5.98
N LYS A 27 8.17 1.63 -6.62
CA LYS A 27 9.56 1.71 -6.15
C LYS A 27 10.06 3.14 -6.06
N ARG A 28 9.73 3.97 -7.06
CA ARG A 28 10.13 5.38 -7.07
C ARG A 28 9.45 6.17 -5.95
N LEU A 29 8.17 5.91 -5.70
CA LEU A 29 7.40 6.55 -4.65
C LEU A 29 7.93 6.18 -3.26
N ALA A 30 8.09 4.88 -2.97
CA ALA A 30 8.62 4.42 -1.68
C ALA A 30 10.01 5.00 -1.39
N ARG A 31 10.90 4.99 -2.39
CA ARG A 31 12.25 5.59 -2.26
C ARG A 31 12.19 7.10 -2.00
N ARG A 32 11.26 7.81 -2.63
CA ARG A 32 11.08 9.26 -2.43
C ARG A 32 10.58 9.59 -1.03
N LEU A 33 9.75 8.73 -0.45
CA LEU A 33 9.19 8.89 0.89
C LEU A 33 10.11 8.31 1.99
N GLY A 34 11.15 7.58 1.62
CA GLY A 34 12.10 6.97 2.56
C GLY A 34 11.61 5.65 3.18
N TYR A 35 10.57 5.04 2.63
CA TYR A 35 10.07 3.75 3.08
C TYR A 35 10.93 2.59 2.58
N THR A 36 11.08 1.57 3.43
CA THR A 36 11.58 0.25 3.00
C THR A 36 10.43 -0.53 2.38
N LEU A 37 10.51 -0.79 1.09
CA LEU A 37 9.43 -1.44 0.34
C LEU A 37 9.46 -2.96 0.51
N LEU A 38 8.35 -3.51 1.01
CA LEU A 38 8.07 -4.94 1.09
C LEU A 38 7.16 -5.33 -0.05
N TRP A 39 7.44 -6.44 -0.70
CA TRP A 39 6.55 -7.01 -1.71
C TRP A 39 5.73 -8.13 -1.10
N PRO A 40 4.42 -8.22 -1.39
CA PRO A 40 3.58 -9.30 -0.93
C PRO A 40 4.16 -10.62 -1.46
N GLY A 41 4.24 -11.62 -0.58
CA GLY A 41 4.61 -12.97 -0.97
C GLY A 41 3.60 -13.49 -1.98
N THR A 42 4.06 -14.27 -2.96
CA THR A 42 3.26 -14.84 -4.07
C THR A 42 2.21 -15.88 -3.63
N THR A 43 1.83 -15.89 -2.34
CA THR A 43 0.85 -16.79 -1.75
C THR A 43 -0.55 -16.31 -2.05
N GLY A 44 -1.06 -16.72 -3.23
CA GLY A 44 -2.36 -16.39 -3.81
C GLY A 44 -3.59 -16.89 -3.04
N THR A 45 -3.60 -16.78 -1.71
CA THR A 45 -4.73 -17.20 -0.87
C THR A 45 -5.00 -16.22 0.28
N ILE A 46 -4.06 -15.34 0.63
CA ILE A 46 -4.24 -14.41 1.74
C ILE A 46 -4.83 -13.09 1.21
N PRO A 47 -6.01 -12.64 1.69
CA PRO A 47 -6.55 -11.33 1.34
C PRO A 47 -5.56 -10.21 1.63
N LEU A 48 -5.52 -9.17 0.79
CA LEU A 48 -4.60 -8.02 0.97
C LEU A 48 -4.65 -7.46 2.40
N LEU A 49 -5.85 -7.36 2.98
CA LEU A 49 -6.03 -6.86 4.34
C LEU A 49 -5.24 -7.68 5.37
N ASP A 50 -5.28 -9.00 5.25
CA ASP A 50 -4.56 -9.90 6.15
C ASP A 50 -3.05 -9.83 5.90
N GLN A 51 -2.61 -9.59 4.66
CA GLN A 51 -1.20 -9.36 4.35
C GLN A 51 -0.69 -8.07 5.00
N VAL A 52 -1.44 -6.96 4.89
CA VAL A 52 -1.11 -5.69 5.57
C VAL A 52 -1.05 -5.89 7.08
N ARG A 53 -2.05 -6.58 7.64
CA ARG A 53 -2.12 -6.86 9.08
C ARG A 53 -0.98 -7.76 9.56
N THR A 54 -0.62 -8.79 8.80
CA THR A 54 0.45 -9.73 9.16
C THR A 54 1.83 -9.12 8.99
N ALA A 55 2.01 -8.30 7.95
CA ALA A 55 3.27 -7.61 7.69
C ALA A 55 3.53 -6.44 8.65
N ASP A 56 2.49 -5.93 9.33
CA ASP A 56 2.58 -4.85 10.31
C ASP A 56 3.35 -3.64 9.72
N VAL A 57 2.93 -3.20 8.53
CA VAL A 57 3.57 -2.11 7.79
C VAL A 57 3.01 -0.75 8.18
N ASP A 58 3.83 0.28 8.05
CA ASP A 58 3.43 1.66 8.35
C ASP A 58 2.57 2.27 7.23
N ALA A 59 2.82 1.86 5.98
CA ALA A 59 2.09 2.34 4.80
C ALA A 59 1.86 1.25 3.75
N LEU A 60 0.83 1.43 2.93
CA LEU A 60 0.57 0.70 1.70
C LEU A 60 0.85 1.63 0.51
N VAL A 61 1.66 1.19 -0.43
CA VAL A 61 2.03 1.97 -1.62
C VAL A 61 1.51 1.26 -2.87
N MET A 62 0.77 2.00 -3.70
CA MET A 62 0.18 1.48 -4.93
C MET A 62 0.34 2.47 -6.10
N PRO A 63 0.29 2.00 -7.36
CA PRO A 63 0.44 2.88 -8.52
C PRO A 63 -0.77 3.83 -8.65
N THR A 64 -1.99 3.32 -8.53
CA THR A 64 -3.24 4.09 -8.65
C THR A 64 -4.26 3.63 -7.60
N PRO A 65 -5.25 4.46 -7.21
CA PRO A 65 -6.31 4.02 -6.31
C PRO A 65 -7.28 3.02 -6.96
N ALA A 66 -7.25 2.86 -8.29
CA ALA A 66 -8.13 1.93 -9.01
C ALA A 66 -7.80 0.45 -8.75
N HIS A 67 -6.69 0.16 -8.09
CA HIS A 67 -6.32 -1.22 -7.66
C HIS A 67 -7.03 -1.64 -6.36
N LEU A 68 -7.87 -0.78 -5.77
CA LEU A 68 -8.69 -1.10 -4.61
C LEU A 68 -10.13 -0.62 -4.80
N ASP A 69 -11.07 -1.40 -4.26
CA ASP A 69 -12.42 -0.90 -4.03
C ASP A 69 -12.46 0.03 -2.80
N ALA A 70 -13.51 0.84 -2.70
CA ALA A 70 -13.64 1.82 -1.61
C ALA A 70 -13.71 1.15 -0.23
N LEU A 71 -14.30 -0.05 -0.14
CA LEU A 71 -14.45 -0.79 1.11
C LEU A 71 -13.11 -1.35 1.62
N THR A 72 -12.27 -1.88 0.73
CA THR A 72 -10.94 -2.38 1.09
C THR A 72 -10.01 -1.22 1.41
N LEU A 73 -10.12 -0.11 0.69
CA LEU A 73 -9.39 1.13 1.01
C LEU A 73 -9.71 1.60 2.43
N ASP A 74 -11.00 1.71 2.81
CA ASP A 74 -11.43 2.11 4.16
C ASP A 74 -10.84 1.20 5.24
N ARG A 75 -10.90 -0.12 5.04
CA ARG A 75 -10.34 -1.10 5.98
C ARG A 75 -8.82 -0.99 6.12
N ILE A 76 -8.10 -0.73 5.03
CA ILE A 76 -6.65 -0.55 5.06
C ILE A 76 -6.29 0.75 5.78
N MET A 77 -7.04 1.84 5.55
CA MET A 77 -6.84 3.12 6.24
C MET A 77 -7.02 3.01 7.76
N GLN A 78 -7.69 1.98 8.27
CA GLN A 78 -7.75 1.69 9.72
C GLN A 78 -6.46 1.03 10.25
N LEU A 79 -5.61 0.48 9.38
CA LEU A 79 -4.40 -0.25 9.74
C LEU A 79 -3.12 0.55 9.42
N ALA A 80 -3.04 1.13 8.23
CA ALA A 80 -1.84 1.76 7.68
C ALA A 80 -2.18 2.97 6.80
N ASP A 81 -1.18 3.84 6.57
CA ASP A 81 -1.31 4.94 5.61
C ASP A 81 -1.42 4.38 4.18
N VAL A 82 -2.13 5.04 3.26
CA VAL A 82 -2.22 4.62 1.86
C VAL A 82 -1.66 5.70 0.94
N GLU A 83 -0.65 5.35 0.17
CA GLU A 83 0.08 6.24 -0.73
C GLU A 83 -0.06 5.78 -2.18
N THR A 84 -0.53 6.66 -3.07
CA THR A 84 -0.68 6.38 -4.50
C THR A 84 0.31 7.18 -5.35
N ALA A 85 0.77 6.60 -6.46
CA ALA A 85 1.72 7.27 -7.35
C ALA A 85 1.04 8.25 -8.33
N CYS A 86 -0.03 7.81 -9.01
CA CYS A 86 -0.75 8.57 -10.04
C CYS A 86 -2.27 8.26 -10.05
N PRO A 87 -3.15 9.23 -9.77
CA PRO A 87 -2.83 10.54 -9.18
C PRO A 87 -2.12 10.36 -7.83
N ARG A 88 -1.24 11.31 -7.45
CA ARG A 88 -0.55 11.25 -6.16
C ARG A 88 -1.53 11.63 -5.05
N LEU A 89 -1.97 10.66 -4.28
CA LEU A 89 -2.84 10.82 -3.12
C LEU A 89 -2.16 10.18 -1.92
N SER A 90 -2.27 10.84 -0.78
CA SER A 90 -1.80 10.34 0.51
C SER A 90 -3.01 10.33 1.43
N PHE A 91 -3.39 9.14 1.85
CA PHE A 91 -4.45 8.92 2.81
C PHE A 91 -3.78 8.52 4.13
N ALA A 92 -3.72 9.46 5.06
CA ALA A 92 -3.25 9.16 6.40
C ALA A 92 -4.17 8.12 7.05
N ARG A 93 -3.58 7.18 7.79
CA ARG A 93 -4.32 6.22 8.60
C ARG A 93 -5.28 6.98 9.48
N TRP A 94 -6.49 6.46 9.62
CA TRP A 94 -7.46 7.05 10.51
C TRP A 94 -6.99 6.82 11.95
N ALA A 95 -6.33 7.81 12.53
CA ALA A 95 -6.13 7.88 13.96
C ALA A 95 -7.51 8.18 14.56
N GLY A 96 -8.30 7.14 14.82
CA GLY A 96 -9.58 7.20 15.52
C GLY A 96 -9.39 7.69 16.95
N GLY A 97 -9.05 8.97 17.11
CA GLY A 97 -9.28 9.74 18.32
C GLY A 97 -10.62 10.42 18.21
N GLY A 98 -11.69 9.66 18.45
CA GLY A 98 -13.06 10.17 18.51
C GLY A 98 -13.91 9.14 19.22
N ARG A 99 -14.05 9.31 20.54
CA ARG A 99 -14.97 8.59 21.42
C ARG A 99 -16.43 8.80 20.99
#